data_AF-A0A2H6N003-F1
#
_entry.id   AF-A0A2H6N003-F1
#
_cell.length_a   1.000
_cell.length_b   1.000
_cell.length_c   1.000
_cell.angle_alpha   90.00
_cell.angle_beta   90.00
_cell.angle_gamma   90.00
#
_symmetry.space_group_name_H-M   'P 1'
#
loop_
_entity.id
_entity.type
_entity.pdbx_description
1 polymer ?
#
loop_
_entity_poly.entity_id
_entity_poly.type
_entity_poly.pdbx_seq_one_letter_code
_entity_poly.pdbx_strand_id
1 'polypeptide(L)'
;LYLNNLEKSQDKTTGGVNPEPCPICARQLGKQWAVLTCGHCFCNECIAIIIEQYSVGTRRSSIKCAICRQTTSHKEISYVFTAETTNQEDDMPVKGSHSTKVEAVVRTLKKIQFKDPGAKALVFSTWQDVLDIIAKALQDNNMDFAQINGIHKFQENLSAFKYDPKINILLLPLHTGSNGLNIIEATQVLLVEPILNPAHELQAIGRVHRIGQTKPTIVHRFLIKATIEERMQTMMKTVERSHSNSSLKQSEVSVLTVADLADLFSEETEELE
;
A
#
# COMPACT_ATOMS: atom_id res chain seq x y z
N LEU A 1 27.55 -15.96 -0.60
CA LEU A 1 27.24 -15.02 0.50
C LEU A 1 25.84 -14.44 0.39
N TYR A 2 25.47 -13.73 -0.69
CA TYR A 2 24.09 -13.24 -0.90
C TYR A 2 23.03 -14.36 -0.89
N LEU A 3 23.27 -15.46 -1.62
CA LEU A 3 22.36 -16.63 -1.66
C LEU A 3 22.25 -17.33 -0.29
N ASN A 4 23.35 -17.50 0.45
CA ASN A 4 23.32 -18.11 1.79
C ASN A 4 22.56 -17.24 2.82
N ASN A 5 22.52 -15.91 2.66
CA ASN A 5 21.77 -15.03 3.55
C ASN A 5 20.28 -14.95 3.17
N LEU A 6 19.93 -15.15 1.90
CA LEU A 6 18.57 -15.44 1.47
C LEU A 6 18.08 -16.78 2.01
N GLU A 7 18.94 -17.80 2.02
CA GLU A 7 18.63 -19.12 2.58
C GLU A 7 18.33 -19.04 4.09
N LYS A 8 19.08 -18.25 4.85
CA LYS A 8 18.80 -17.97 6.29
C LYS A 8 17.45 -17.27 6.53
N SER A 9 16.97 -16.45 5.59
CA SER A 9 15.63 -15.83 5.69
C SER A 9 14.50 -16.82 5.39
N GLN A 10 14.81 -17.94 4.72
CA GLN A 10 13.86 -18.99 4.34
C GLN A 10 13.98 -20.25 5.20
N ASP A 11 14.97 -20.30 6.11
CA ASP A 11 15.24 -21.47 6.92
C ASP A 11 14.21 -21.59 8.06
N LYS A 12 13.26 -22.52 7.90
CA LYS A 12 12.22 -22.83 8.89
C LYS A 12 12.79 -23.43 10.17
N THR A 13 14.06 -23.85 10.18
CA THR A 13 14.71 -24.48 11.34
C THR A 13 15.12 -23.49 12.43
N THR A 14 15.36 -22.21 12.10
CA THR A 14 15.76 -21.16 13.05
C THR A 14 14.63 -20.17 13.40
N GLY A 15 13.39 -20.47 13.01
CA GLY A 15 12.24 -19.59 13.27
C GLY A 15 12.31 -18.24 12.56
N GLY A 16 13.03 -18.15 11.43
CA GLY A 16 13.20 -16.91 10.65
C GLY A 16 14.14 -15.89 11.29
N VAL A 17 14.84 -16.21 12.38
CA VAL A 17 15.75 -15.27 13.05
C VAL A 17 17.13 -15.32 12.39
N ASN A 18 17.72 -14.15 12.10
CA ASN A 18 19.13 -14.06 11.72
C ASN A 18 20.02 -14.13 12.98
N PRO A 19 20.80 -15.22 13.16
CA PRO A 19 21.61 -15.42 14.35
C PRO A 19 22.90 -14.59 14.35
N GLU A 20 23.24 -13.94 13.24
CA GLU A 20 24.48 -13.16 13.14
C GLU A 20 24.36 -11.85 13.93
N PRO A 21 25.44 -11.44 14.65
CA PRO A 21 25.48 -10.12 15.26
C PRO A 21 25.76 -9.05 14.21
N CYS A 22 25.17 -7.87 14.42
CA CYS A 22 25.51 -6.68 13.66
C CYS A 22 27.01 -6.37 13.84
N PRO A 23 27.81 -6.19 12.77
CA PRO A 23 29.24 -5.95 12.87
C PRO A 23 29.62 -4.58 13.46
N ILE A 24 28.64 -3.70 13.67
CA ILE A 24 28.85 -2.35 14.21
C ILE A 24 28.55 -2.28 15.69
N CYS A 25 27.36 -2.73 16.12
CA CYS A 25 26.94 -2.66 17.52
C CYS A 25 27.00 -4.00 18.26
N ALA A 26 27.40 -5.09 17.59
CA ALA A 26 27.46 -6.44 18.12
C ALA A 26 26.14 -7.03 18.65
N ARG A 27 25.00 -6.34 18.49
CA ARG A 27 23.66 -6.86 18.83
C ARG A 27 23.21 -7.89 17.80
N GLN A 28 22.48 -8.91 18.24
CA GLN A 28 21.86 -9.88 17.34
C GLN A 28 20.86 -9.20 16.40
N LEU A 29 20.87 -9.60 15.14
CA LEU A 29 20.01 -8.99 14.11
C LEU A 29 18.53 -9.35 14.27
N GLY A 30 18.23 -10.50 14.86
CA GLY A 30 16.84 -10.83 15.20
C GLY A 30 15.99 -11.06 13.95
N LYS A 31 14.79 -10.46 13.91
CA LYS A 31 13.78 -10.64 12.86
C LYS A 31 13.82 -9.57 11.76
N GLN A 32 14.64 -8.53 11.95
CA GLN A 32 14.70 -7.40 11.03
C GLN A 32 16.13 -6.92 10.83
N TRP A 33 16.59 -6.90 9.59
CA TRP A 33 17.94 -6.45 9.28
C TRP A 33 18.07 -5.93 7.85
N ALA A 34 19.11 -5.13 7.63
CA ALA A 34 19.50 -4.68 6.30
C ALA A 34 20.62 -5.55 5.73
N VAL A 35 20.58 -5.78 4.42
CA VAL A 35 21.58 -6.54 3.65
C VAL A 35 22.12 -5.66 2.53
N LEU A 36 23.44 -5.51 2.48
CA LEU A 36 24.12 -4.80 1.40
C LEU A 36 24.29 -5.70 0.17
N THR A 37 24.64 -5.12 -0.99
CA THR A 37 24.89 -5.87 -2.24
C THR A 37 26.02 -6.91 -2.11
N CYS A 38 26.98 -6.68 -1.21
CA CYS A 38 28.03 -7.63 -0.86
C CYS A 38 27.53 -8.82 -0.01
N GLY A 39 26.27 -8.81 0.39
CA GLY A 39 25.63 -9.82 1.23
C GLY A 39 25.84 -9.62 2.74
N HIS A 40 26.54 -8.59 3.20
CA HIS A 40 26.75 -8.37 4.64
C HIS A 40 25.54 -7.75 5.32
N CYS A 41 25.22 -8.23 6.53
CA CYS A 41 24.03 -7.88 7.28
C CYS A 41 24.31 -6.88 8.40
N PHE A 42 23.38 -5.95 8.63
CA PHE A 42 23.48 -4.88 9.64
C PHE A 42 22.11 -4.66 10.30
N CYS A 43 22.08 -4.22 11.56
CA CYS A 43 20.81 -3.84 12.17
C CYS A 43 20.29 -2.53 11.56
N ASN A 44 18.97 -2.34 11.60
CA ASN A 44 18.31 -1.18 10.98
C ASN A 44 18.78 0.16 11.58
N GLU A 45 19.14 0.18 12.86
CA GLU A 45 19.70 1.38 13.51
C GLU A 45 21.10 1.71 12.96
N CYS A 46 22.00 0.73 12.90
CA CYS A 46 23.37 0.99 12.45
C CYS A 46 23.42 1.32 10.96
N ILE A 47 22.59 0.70 10.13
CA ILE A 47 22.55 1.05 8.71
C ILE A 47 22.00 2.46 8.50
N ALA A 48 21.01 2.90 9.29
CA ALA A 48 20.48 4.26 9.24
C ALA A 48 21.58 5.28 9.59
N ILE A 49 22.36 5.03 10.64
CA ILE A 49 23.51 5.86 11.02
C ILE A 49 24.56 5.93 9.90
N ILE A 50 24.87 4.80 9.25
CA ILE A 50 25.83 4.78 8.12
C ILE A 50 25.30 5.63 6.94
N ILE A 51 24.02 5.48 6.61
CA ILE A 51 23.38 6.24 5.52
C ILE A 51 23.42 7.74 5.84
N GLU A 52 23.09 8.14 7.06
CA GLU A 52 23.03 9.55 7.43
C GLU A 52 24.43 10.20 7.51
N GLN A 53 25.39 9.52 8.16
CA GLN A 53 26.66 10.15 8.54
C GLN A 53 27.83 9.80 7.62
N TYR A 54 27.79 8.65 6.94
CA TYR A 54 28.94 8.08 6.22
C TYR A 54 28.70 7.84 4.73
N SER A 55 27.65 8.45 4.18
CA SER A 55 27.35 8.41 2.75
C SER A 55 28.44 9.07 1.90
N VAL A 56 28.79 8.40 0.81
CA VAL A 56 29.83 8.76 -0.15
C VAL A 56 29.25 8.96 -1.56
N GLY A 57 30.08 9.50 -2.46
CA GLY A 57 29.74 9.72 -3.86
C GLY A 57 28.93 10.99 -4.13
N THR A 58 28.60 11.21 -5.39
CA THR A 58 27.83 12.38 -5.83
C THR A 58 26.45 12.36 -5.16
N ARG A 59 26.08 13.47 -4.51
CA ARG A 59 24.85 13.62 -3.72
C ARG A 59 24.73 12.70 -2.49
N ARG A 60 25.83 12.13 -1.96
CA ARG A 60 25.79 11.25 -0.77
C ARG A 60 24.75 10.12 -0.92
N SER A 61 24.81 9.40 -2.04
CA SER A 61 23.78 8.45 -2.47
C SER A 61 24.19 6.97 -2.34
N SER A 62 25.37 6.72 -1.77
CA SER A 62 25.94 5.38 -1.61
C SER A 62 26.71 5.28 -0.30
N ILE A 63 26.88 4.07 0.22
CA ILE A 63 27.64 3.80 1.45
C ILE A 63 28.70 2.72 1.19
N LYS A 64 29.76 2.67 2.00
CA LYS A 64 30.74 1.57 1.97
C LYS A 64 30.42 0.57 3.08
N CYS A 65 30.41 -0.71 2.74
CA CYS A 65 30.24 -1.79 3.71
C CYS A 65 31.32 -1.74 4.80
N ALA A 66 30.93 -1.78 6.08
CA ALA A 66 31.90 -1.77 7.19
C ALA A 66 32.76 -3.04 7.27
N ILE A 67 32.35 -4.14 6.65
CA ILE A 67 33.10 -5.41 6.63
C ILE A 67 34.06 -5.47 5.43
N CYS A 68 33.54 -5.32 4.21
CA CYS A 68 34.31 -5.55 2.98
C CYS A 68 34.63 -4.29 2.17
N ARG A 69 34.15 -3.12 2.61
CA ARG A 69 34.31 -1.81 1.94
C ARG A 69 33.71 -1.69 0.54
N GLN A 70 32.99 -2.71 0.06
CA GLN A 70 32.22 -2.63 -1.19
C GLN A 70 31.19 -1.50 -1.10
N THR A 71 31.14 -0.67 -2.14
CA THR A 71 30.17 0.42 -2.25
C THR A 71 28.80 -0.16 -2.62
N THR A 72 27.75 0.29 -1.92
CA THR A 72 26.36 -0.07 -2.18
C THR A 72 25.53 1.21 -2.31
N SER A 73 24.72 1.33 -3.36
CA SER A 73 23.78 2.45 -3.48
C SER A 73 22.67 2.33 -2.44
N HIS A 74 22.14 3.45 -1.94
CA HIS A 74 21.01 3.42 -1.00
C HIS A 74 19.80 2.66 -1.56
N LYS A 75 19.60 2.73 -2.88
CA LYS A 75 18.50 2.06 -3.58
C LYS A 75 18.65 0.54 -3.64
N GLU A 76 19.85 0.04 -3.40
CA GLU A 76 20.18 -1.40 -3.49
C GLU A 76 20.30 -2.06 -2.12
N ILE A 77 20.07 -1.31 -1.05
CA ILE A 77 20.01 -1.85 0.31
C ILE A 77 18.70 -2.61 0.44
N SER A 78 18.78 -3.90 0.75
CA SER A 78 17.61 -4.74 0.96
C SER A 78 17.29 -4.82 2.45
N TYR A 79 16.03 -4.60 2.82
CA TYR A 79 15.57 -4.78 4.21
C TYR A 79 14.77 -6.07 4.31
N VAL A 80 15.17 -6.92 5.25
CA VAL A 80 14.53 -8.21 5.52
C VAL A 80 13.68 -8.08 6.77
N PHE A 81 12.43 -8.52 6.69
CA PHE A 81 11.49 -8.59 7.79
C PHE A 81 10.92 -10.01 7.82
N THR A 82 11.32 -10.80 8.80
CA THR A 82 10.75 -12.15 9.00
C THR A 82 9.56 -12.00 9.94
N ALA A 83 8.36 -12.04 9.38
CA ALA A 83 7.13 -11.99 10.16
C ALA A 83 7.10 -13.14 11.16
N GLU A 84 6.71 -12.85 12.40
CA GLU A 84 6.02 -13.87 13.19
C GLU A 84 4.79 -14.29 12.40
N THR A 85 4.53 -15.59 12.34
CA THR A 85 3.35 -16.19 11.71
C THR A 85 2.07 -15.56 12.26
N THR A 86 1.61 -14.46 11.67
CA THR A 86 0.26 -13.95 11.84
C THR A 86 -0.67 -14.91 11.09
N ASN A 87 -1.34 -15.77 11.86
CA ASN A 87 -2.53 -16.58 11.53
C ASN A 87 -2.63 -17.16 10.11
N GLN A 88 -2.68 -18.50 10.05
CA GLN A 88 -2.73 -19.37 8.86
C GLN A 88 -3.85 -19.11 7.81
N GLU A 89 -4.66 -18.05 7.95
CA GLU A 89 -5.66 -17.62 6.95
C GLU A 89 -5.16 -16.52 5.99
N ASP A 90 -3.96 -15.99 6.22
CA ASP A 90 -3.35 -14.90 5.44
C ASP A 90 -2.26 -15.35 4.45
N ASP A 91 -2.13 -16.67 4.21
CA ASP A 91 -1.03 -17.29 3.46
C ASP A 91 -1.13 -17.16 1.93
N MET A 92 -1.42 -15.95 1.46
CA MET A 92 -1.41 -15.62 0.04
C MET A 92 -0.18 -14.74 -0.25
N PRO A 93 0.97 -15.35 -0.59
CA PRO A 93 2.22 -14.62 -0.73
C PRO A 93 2.13 -13.62 -1.89
N VAL A 94 2.58 -12.40 -1.64
CA VAL A 94 2.75 -11.37 -2.66
C VAL A 94 4.21 -11.38 -3.09
N LYS A 95 4.45 -11.51 -4.40
CA LYS A 95 5.78 -11.45 -4.99
C LYS A 95 6.22 -10.00 -5.10
N GLY A 96 7.53 -9.76 -4.92
CA GLY A 96 8.14 -8.43 -5.02
C GLY A 96 8.33 -7.77 -3.66
N SER A 97 9.16 -6.71 -3.64
CA SER A 97 9.35 -5.87 -2.46
C SER A 97 8.48 -4.62 -2.61
N HIS A 98 7.35 -4.61 -1.91
CA HIS A 98 6.35 -3.53 -1.98
C HIS A 98 6.08 -2.98 -0.57
N SER A 99 5.52 -1.77 -0.49
CA SER A 99 5.10 -1.23 0.81
C SER A 99 3.93 -2.03 1.38
N THR A 100 3.76 -2.00 2.70
CA THR A 100 2.72 -2.75 3.43
C THR A 100 1.32 -2.53 2.86
N LYS A 101 1.01 -1.29 2.45
CA LYS A 101 -0.28 -0.94 1.86
C LYS A 101 -0.47 -1.56 0.46
N VAL A 102 0.55 -1.45 -0.40
CA VAL A 102 0.49 -2.03 -1.76
C VAL A 102 0.39 -3.55 -1.67
N GLU A 103 1.13 -4.17 -0.75
CA GLU A 103 1.04 -5.60 -0.48
C GLU A 103 -0.37 -6.01 -0.04
N ALA A 104 -0.99 -5.26 0.89
CA ALA A 104 -2.35 -5.51 1.34
C ALA A 104 -3.38 -5.38 0.20
N VAL A 105 -3.22 -4.39 -0.70
CA VAL A 105 -4.08 -4.23 -1.89
C VAL A 105 -3.97 -5.45 -2.80
N VAL A 106 -2.75 -5.85 -3.16
CA VAL A 106 -2.52 -7.01 -4.03
C VAL A 106 -3.04 -8.29 -3.38
N ARG A 107 -2.79 -8.50 -2.08
CA ARG A 107 -3.29 -9.65 -1.33
C ARG A 107 -4.81 -9.71 -1.35
N THR A 108 -5.48 -8.57 -1.16
CA THR A 108 -6.95 -8.48 -1.21
C THR A 108 -7.47 -8.83 -2.60
N LEU A 109 -6.84 -8.31 -3.66
CA LEU A 109 -7.22 -8.61 -5.04
C LEU A 109 -7.05 -10.09 -5.37
N LYS A 110 -5.96 -10.72 -4.92
CA LYS A 110 -5.77 -12.17 -5.08
C LYS A 110 -6.81 -12.97 -4.30
N LYS A 111 -7.17 -12.56 -3.08
CA LYS A 111 -8.24 -13.20 -2.29
C LYS A 111 -9.60 -13.11 -2.99
N ILE A 112 -9.89 -11.96 -3.60
CA ILE A 112 -11.10 -11.75 -4.42
C ILE A 112 -11.11 -12.72 -5.59
N GLN A 113 -10.04 -12.78 -6.39
CA GLN A 113 -9.95 -13.68 -7.54
C GLN A 113 -9.99 -15.16 -7.15
N PHE A 114 -9.41 -15.52 -6.00
CA PHE A 114 -9.46 -16.90 -5.50
C PHE A 114 -10.88 -17.32 -5.10
N LYS A 115 -11.65 -16.40 -4.47
CA LYS A 115 -13.03 -16.67 -4.06
C LYS A 115 -14.00 -16.64 -5.24
N ASP A 116 -13.82 -15.70 -6.16
CA ASP A 116 -14.62 -15.54 -7.37
C ASP A 116 -13.71 -15.13 -8.54
N PRO A 117 -13.28 -16.07 -9.39
CA PRO A 117 -12.42 -15.78 -10.55
C PRO A 117 -13.04 -14.79 -11.55
N GLY A 118 -14.36 -14.63 -11.54
CA GLY A 118 -15.08 -13.69 -12.40
C GLY A 118 -15.31 -12.32 -11.74
N ALA A 119 -14.94 -12.14 -10.47
CA ALA A 119 -15.14 -10.86 -9.80
C ALA A 119 -14.25 -9.79 -10.43
N LYS A 120 -14.86 -8.64 -10.74
CA LYS A 120 -14.14 -7.48 -11.25
C LYS A 120 -14.02 -6.40 -10.17
N ALA A 121 -12.84 -5.80 -10.08
CA ALA A 121 -12.45 -4.86 -9.05
C ALA A 121 -12.00 -3.52 -9.65
N LEU A 122 -12.52 -2.43 -9.10
CA LEU A 122 -12.01 -1.08 -9.33
C LEU A 122 -11.04 -0.70 -8.21
N VAL A 123 -9.85 -0.24 -8.58
CA VAL A 123 -8.87 0.29 -7.64
C VAL A 123 -8.76 1.78 -7.88
N PHE A 124 -9.18 2.56 -6.90
CA PHE A 124 -9.15 4.02 -6.93
C PHE A 124 -7.97 4.56 -6.13
N SER A 125 -7.32 5.55 -6.72
CA SER A 125 -6.42 6.46 -6.02
C SER A 125 -6.55 7.86 -6.60
N THR A 126 -6.32 8.86 -5.76
CA THR A 126 -6.13 10.27 -6.09
C THR A 126 -4.74 10.52 -6.68
N TRP A 127 -3.79 9.63 -6.45
CA TRP A 127 -2.40 9.74 -6.89
C TRP A 127 -2.13 8.80 -8.06
N GLN A 128 -1.77 9.36 -9.20
CA GLN A 128 -1.40 8.59 -10.39
C GLN A 128 -0.20 7.67 -10.11
N ASP A 129 0.82 8.19 -9.40
CA ASP A 129 2.03 7.44 -9.06
C ASP A 129 1.73 6.19 -8.21
N VAL A 130 0.72 6.26 -7.34
CA VAL A 130 0.29 5.11 -6.52
C VAL A 130 -0.33 4.02 -7.40
N LEU A 131 -1.12 4.40 -8.40
CA LEU A 131 -1.65 3.44 -9.38
C LEU A 131 -0.53 2.79 -10.18
N ASP A 132 0.51 3.54 -10.55
CA ASP A 132 1.67 3.00 -11.28
C ASP A 132 2.49 2.03 -10.41
N ILE A 133 2.64 2.31 -9.11
CA ILE A 133 3.26 1.39 -8.14
C ILE A 133 2.43 0.10 -8.00
N ILE A 134 1.10 0.22 -7.90
CA ILE A 134 0.19 -0.94 -7.83
C ILE A 134 0.24 -1.74 -9.14
N ALA A 135 0.26 -1.07 -10.29
CA ALA A 135 0.40 -1.70 -11.60
C ALA A 135 1.66 -2.57 -11.65
N LYS A 136 2.79 -2.05 -11.17
CA LYS A 136 4.03 -2.82 -11.08
C LYS A 136 3.90 -4.04 -10.16
N ALA A 137 3.27 -3.88 -9.00
CA ALA A 137 3.03 -4.98 -8.08
C ALA A 137 2.09 -6.06 -8.66
N LEU A 138 1.07 -5.67 -9.42
CA LEU A 138 0.19 -6.60 -10.14
C LEU A 138 0.95 -7.39 -11.22
N GLN A 139 1.84 -6.74 -11.97
CA GLN A 139 2.71 -7.39 -12.95
C GLN A 139 3.62 -8.43 -12.30
N ASP A 140 4.28 -8.08 -11.19
CA ASP A 140 5.17 -8.98 -10.46
C ASP A 140 4.42 -10.21 -9.90
N ASN A 141 3.09 -10.09 -9.76
CA ASN A 141 2.20 -11.13 -9.28
C ASN A 141 1.38 -11.85 -10.37
N ASN A 142 1.67 -11.59 -11.65
CA ASN A 142 0.98 -12.18 -12.81
C ASN A 142 -0.55 -11.97 -12.79
N MET A 143 -0.99 -10.78 -12.41
CA MET A 143 -2.41 -10.42 -12.40
C MET A 143 -2.71 -9.49 -13.58
N ASP A 144 -3.67 -9.88 -14.42
CA ASP A 144 -4.11 -9.08 -15.55
C ASP A 144 -4.95 -7.88 -15.10
N PHE A 145 -4.61 -6.68 -15.60
CA PHE A 145 -5.30 -5.45 -15.28
C PHE A 145 -5.35 -4.50 -16.48
N ALA A 146 -6.33 -3.62 -16.45
CA ALA A 146 -6.37 -2.42 -17.28
C ALA A 146 -6.10 -1.21 -16.39
N GLN A 147 -5.56 -0.15 -16.97
CA GLN A 147 -5.27 1.08 -16.26
C GLN A 147 -5.67 2.28 -17.11
N ILE A 148 -6.39 3.23 -16.51
CA ILE A 148 -6.80 4.46 -17.18
C ILE A 148 -5.81 5.58 -16.83
N ASN A 149 -4.92 5.87 -17.77
CA ASN A 149 -3.92 6.95 -17.68
C ASN A 149 -4.20 8.00 -18.76
N GLY A 150 -5.10 8.93 -18.44
CA GLY A 150 -5.51 9.99 -19.35
C GLY A 150 -6.52 9.55 -20.42
N ILE A 151 -6.67 10.38 -21.45
CA ILE A 151 -7.71 10.22 -22.49
C ILE A 151 -7.29 9.18 -23.53
N HIS A 152 -5.99 9.06 -23.77
CA HIS A 152 -5.44 8.13 -24.74
C HIS A 152 -5.64 6.69 -24.25
N LYS A 153 -6.27 5.83 -25.06
CA LYS A 153 -6.72 4.47 -24.70
C LYS A 153 -7.79 4.35 -23.61
N PHE A 154 -8.42 5.44 -23.20
CA PHE A 154 -9.50 5.40 -22.20
C PHE A 154 -10.60 4.40 -22.58
N GLN A 155 -11.14 4.52 -23.80
CA GLN A 155 -12.22 3.65 -24.28
C GLN A 155 -11.75 2.22 -24.50
N GLU A 156 -10.53 2.03 -25.03
CA GLU A 156 -9.92 0.72 -25.22
C GLU A 156 -9.82 -0.03 -23.89
N ASN A 157 -9.18 0.58 -22.88
CA ASN A 157 -8.97 -0.04 -21.56
C ASN A 157 -10.28 -0.26 -20.80
N LEU A 158 -11.25 0.67 -20.92
CA LEU A 158 -12.57 0.50 -20.33
C LEU A 158 -13.34 -0.65 -21.01
N SER A 159 -13.27 -0.74 -22.34
CA SER A 159 -13.92 -1.83 -23.09
C SER A 159 -13.28 -3.19 -22.76
N ALA A 160 -11.95 -3.23 -22.66
CA ALA A 160 -11.21 -4.42 -22.28
C ALA A 160 -11.62 -4.87 -20.86
N PHE A 161 -11.68 -3.94 -19.89
CA PHE A 161 -12.19 -4.25 -18.55
C PHE A 161 -13.65 -4.71 -18.55
N LYS A 162 -14.53 -4.22 -19.43
CA LYS A 162 -15.93 -4.65 -19.47
C LYS A 162 -16.07 -6.05 -20.08
N TYR A 163 -15.48 -6.26 -21.25
CA TYR A 163 -15.79 -7.40 -22.11
C TYR A 163 -14.77 -8.54 -22.06
N ASP A 164 -13.51 -8.26 -21.71
CA ASP A 164 -12.51 -9.32 -21.57
C ASP A 164 -12.68 -10.01 -20.20
N PRO A 165 -12.92 -11.33 -20.15
CA PRO A 165 -13.00 -12.07 -18.89
C PRO A 165 -11.64 -12.24 -18.19
N LYS A 166 -10.51 -12.01 -18.89
CA LYS A 166 -9.17 -12.07 -18.29
C LYS A 166 -8.83 -10.81 -17.50
N ILE A 167 -9.43 -9.68 -17.85
CA ILE A 167 -9.15 -8.40 -17.20
C ILE A 167 -10.17 -8.18 -16.09
N ASN A 168 -9.75 -8.53 -14.87
CA ASN A 168 -10.57 -8.42 -13.67
C ASN A 168 -10.30 -7.16 -12.86
N ILE A 169 -9.22 -6.42 -13.14
CA ILE A 169 -8.79 -5.28 -12.34
C ILE A 169 -8.73 -4.04 -13.23
N LEU A 170 -9.32 -2.94 -12.77
CA LEU A 170 -9.18 -1.64 -13.40
C LEU A 170 -8.60 -0.63 -12.41
N LEU A 171 -7.42 -0.12 -12.72
CA LEU A 171 -6.78 0.98 -12.01
C LEU A 171 -7.32 2.30 -12.58
N LEU A 172 -7.97 3.09 -11.72
CA LEU A 172 -8.70 4.28 -12.15
C LEU A 172 -8.43 5.46 -11.21
N PRO A 173 -7.86 6.58 -11.73
CA PRO A 173 -7.74 7.78 -10.92
C PRO A 173 -9.11 8.27 -10.48
N LEU A 174 -9.24 8.69 -9.22
CA LEU A 174 -10.50 9.12 -8.63
C LEU A 174 -11.13 10.28 -9.44
N HIS A 175 -10.28 11.22 -9.88
CA HIS A 175 -10.69 12.39 -10.66
C HIS A 175 -11.15 12.07 -12.08
N THR A 176 -10.81 10.89 -12.65
CA THR A 176 -11.06 10.54 -14.06
C THR A 176 -12.52 10.12 -14.31
N GLY A 177 -13.51 10.84 -13.77
CA GLY A 177 -14.91 10.50 -14.04
C GLY A 177 -15.95 11.48 -13.52
N SER A 178 -15.68 12.77 -13.68
CA SER A 178 -16.74 13.79 -13.78
C SER A 178 -17.73 13.53 -14.94
N ASN A 179 -17.44 12.56 -15.83
CA ASN A 179 -18.20 12.25 -17.04
C ASN A 179 -19.30 11.17 -16.88
N GLY A 180 -19.63 10.73 -15.66
CA GLY A 180 -20.78 9.83 -15.44
C GLY A 180 -20.58 8.37 -15.85
N LEU A 181 -19.35 7.85 -15.76
CA LEU A 181 -19.00 6.47 -16.11
C LEU A 181 -19.90 5.44 -15.42
N ASN A 182 -20.36 4.44 -16.18
CA ASN A 182 -21.17 3.34 -15.69
C ASN A 182 -20.36 2.03 -15.76
N ILE A 183 -19.97 1.48 -14.62
CA ILE A 183 -19.07 0.32 -14.49
C ILE A 183 -19.71 -0.72 -13.56
N ILE A 184 -20.93 -1.14 -13.90
CA ILE A 184 -21.69 -2.17 -13.18
C ILE A 184 -21.08 -3.57 -13.31
N GLU A 185 -20.10 -3.76 -14.20
CA GLU A 185 -19.38 -5.02 -14.31
C GLU A 185 -18.50 -5.30 -13.07
N ALA A 186 -18.10 -4.26 -12.34
CA ALA A 186 -17.36 -4.39 -11.10
C ALA A 186 -18.28 -4.72 -9.92
N THR A 187 -17.78 -5.51 -8.96
CA THR A 187 -18.46 -5.76 -7.67
C THR A 187 -17.60 -5.34 -6.48
N GLN A 188 -16.30 -5.14 -6.71
CA GLN A 188 -15.35 -4.77 -5.68
C GLN A 188 -14.83 -3.36 -5.96
N VAL A 189 -14.83 -2.51 -4.94
CA VAL A 189 -14.27 -1.17 -4.97
C VAL A 189 -13.18 -1.10 -3.92
N LEU A 190 -11.94 -0.79 -4.32
CA LEU A 190 -10.80 -0.63 -3.44
C LEU A 190 -10.41 0.85 -3.44
N LEU A 191 -10.43 1.47 -2.27
CA LEU A 191 -9.97 2.84 -2.04
C LEU A 191 -8.61 2.77 -1.35
N VAL A 192 -7.55 3.10 -2.09
CA VAL A 192 -6.16 2.90 -1.64
C VAL A 192 -5.78 3.87 -0.51
N GLU A 193 -6.42 5.02 -0.45
CA GLU A 193 -6.21 6.02 0.60
C GLU A 193 -7.53 6.70 1.01
N PRO A 194 -7.58 7.36 2.18
CA PRO A 194 -8.76 8.10 2.62
C PRO A 194 -9.11 9.22 1.64
N ILE A 195 -10.38 9.29 1.24
CA ILE A 195 -10.87 10.37 0.38
C ILE A 195 -11.42 11.48 1.28
N LEU A 196 -10.76 12.65 1.24
CA LEU A 196 -11.12 13.82 2.06
C LEU A 196 -12.52 14.38 1.79
N ASN A 197 -13.03 14.23 0.58
CA ASN A 197 -14.37 14.68 0.23
C ASN A 197 -15.31 13.48 0.10
N PRO A 198 -16.25 13.28 1.05
CA PRO A 198 -17.23 12.19 0.99
C PRO A 198 -18.03 12.15 -0.31
N ALA A 199 -18.28 13.30 -0.94
CA ALA A 199 -18.98 13.36 -2.21
C ALA A 199 -18.19 12.70 -3.36
N HIS A 200 -16.85 12.82 -3.35
CA HIS A 200 -16.00 12.16 -4.36
C HIS A 200 -15.98 10.65 -4.15
N GLU A 201 -15.96 10.20 -2.89
CA GLU A 201 -16.04 8.78 -2.56
C GLU A 201 -17.39 8.18 -2.98
N LEU A 202 -18.50 8.80 -2.58
CA LEU A 202 -19.84 8.38 -2.96
C LEU A 202 -20.02 8.38 -4.48
N GLN A 203 -19.46 9.37 -5.18
CA GLN A 203 -19.49 9.39 -6.64
C GLN A 203 -18.72 8.22 -7.23
N ALA A 204 -17.53 7.88 -6.70
CA ALA A 204 -16.75 6.74 -7.17
C ALA A 204 -17.47 5.40 -6.93
N ILE A 205 -18.04 5.21 -5.73
CA ILE A 205 -18.86 4.04 -5.40
C ILE A 205 -20.11 3.97 -6.30
N GLY A 206 -20.77 5.11 -6.55
CA GLY A 206 -21.96 5.22 -7.40
C GLY A 206 -21.72 4.91 -8.89
N ARG A 207 -20.47 4.77 -9.34
CA ARG A 207 -20.15 4.24 -10.69
C ARG A 207 -20.38 2.74 -10.79
N VAL A 208 -20.33 2.04 -9.65
CA VAL A 208 -20.47 0.59 -9.52
C VAL A 208 -21.80 0.23 -8.91
N HIS A 209 -22.12 0.85 -7.77
CA HIS A 209 -23.39 0.72 -7.07
C HIS A 209 -24.45 1.60 -7.74
N ARG A 210 -24.90 1.17 -8.91
CA ARG A 210 -25.84 1.90 -9.76
C ARG A 210 -26.99 1.00 -10.21
N ILE A 211 -28.08 1.62 -10.65
CA ILE A 211 -29.20 0.93 -11.30
C ILE A 211 -28.66 0.06 -12.44
N GLY A 212 -28.97 -1.24 -12.40
CA GLY A 212 -28.46 -2.26 -13.33
C GLY A 212 -27.44 -3.21 -12.71
N GLN A 213 -26.87 -2.88 -11.55
CA GLN A 213 -26.06 -3.81 -10.77
C GLN A 213 -26.95 -4.89 -10.13
N THR A 214 -26.61 -6.15 -10.32
CA THR A 214 -27.36 -7.31 -9.79
C THR A 214 -26.64 -8.01 -8.63
N LYS A 215 -25.34 -7.74 -8.45
CA LYS A 215 -24.52 -8.33 -7.39
C LYS A 215 -24.22 -7.32 -6.27
N PRO A 216 -24.02 -7.77 -5.01
CA PRO A 216 -23.63 -6.88 -3.93
C PRO A 216 -22.30 -6.20 -4.21
N THR A 217 -22.23 -4.89 -3.96
CA THR A 217 -21.00 -4.10 -4.09
C THR A 217 -20.27 -4.08 -2.75
N ILE A 218 -18.99 -4.45 -2.73
CA ILE A 218 -18.15 -4.43 -1.53
C ILE A 218 -17.09 -3.33 -1.68
N VAL A 219 -16.99 -2.47 -0.66
CA VAL A 219 -16.01 -1.38 -0.61
C VAL A 219 -14.93 -1.68 0.42
N HIS A 220 -13.69 -1.77 -0.04
CA HIS A 220 -12.49 -1.98 0.76
C HIS A 220 -11.77 -0.64 0.93
N ARG A 221 -11.55 -0.21 2.18
CA ARG A 221 -10.80 1.02 2.50
C ARG A 221 -9.47 0.63 3.12
N PHE A 222 -8.38 1.05 2.47
CA PHE A 222 -7.02 0.77 2.96
C PHE A 222 -6.53 1.93 3.82
N LEU A 223 -6.27 1.63 5.08
CA LEU A 223 -5.82 2.58 6.10
C LEU A 223 -4.62 1.98 6.82
N ILE A 224 -3.59 2.78 7.07
CA ILE A 224 -2.47 2.37 7.92
C ILE A 224 -2.79 2.80 9.36
N LYS A 225 -2.75 1.84 10.29
CA LYS A 225 -2.96 2.09 11.72
C LYS A 225 -1.89 3.01 12.31
N ALA A 226 -2.25 3.77 13.33
CA ALA A 226 -1.35 4.71 14.02
C ALA A 226 -0.68 5.70 13.04
N THR A 227 -1.41 6.12 12.01
CA THR A 227 -0.95 7.14 11.06
C THR A 227 -2.02 8.20 10.84
N ILE A 228 -1.61 9.28 10.18
CA ILE A 228 -2.50 10.35 9.73
C ILE A 228 -3.73 9.83 8.96
N GLU A 229 -3.64 8.70 8.25
CA GLU A 229 -4.76 8.14 7.48
C GLU A 229 -5.92 7.67 8.37
N GLU A 230 -5.60 7.01 9.48
CA GLU A 230 -6.60 6.54 10.45
C GLU A 230 -7.30 7.71 11.14
N ARG A 231 -6.51 8.75 11.46
CA ARG A 231 -7.02 9.98 12.07
C ARG A 231 -7.88 10.79 11.12
N MET A 232 -7.44 10.96 9.87
CA MET A 232 -8.23 11.58 8.82
C MET A 232 -9.55 10.83 8.63
N GLN A 233 -9.53 9.50 8.57
CA GLN A 233 -10.76 8.71 8.43
C GLN A 233 -11.72 8.91 9.63
N THR A 234 -11.18 8.96 10.84
CA THR A 234 -11.97 9.16 12.07
C THR A 234 -12.58 10.56 12.10
N MET A 235 -11.79 11.58 11.76
CA MET A 235 -12.24 12.95 11.60
C MET A 235 -13.38 13.07 10.58
N MET A 236 -13.23 12.47 9.39
CA MET A 236 -14.28 12.48 8.36
C MET A 236 -15.57 11.81 8.82
N LYS A 237 -15.49 10.67 9.53
CA LYS A 237 -16.67 10.00 10.11
C LYS A 237 -17.39 10.87 11.14
N THR A 238 -16.66 11.64 11.94
CA THR A 238 -17.24 12.58 12.92
C THR A 238 -17.97 13.73 12.21
N VAL A 239 -17.38 14.25 11.13
CA VAL A 239 -18.01 15.28 10.28
C VAL A 239 -19.30 14.73 9.66
N GLU A 240 -19.29 13.54 9.07
CA GLU A 240 -20.47 12.91 8.46
C GLU A 240 -21.61 12.70 9.47
N ARG A 241 -21.31 12.20 10.67
CA ARG A 241 -22.32 11.98 11.73
C ARG A 241 -23.00 13.28 12.14
N SER A 242 -22.23 14.36 12.27
CA SER A 242 -22.76 15.69 12.60
C SER A 242 -23.76 16.19 11.55
N HIS A 243 -23.51 15.93 10.26
CA HIS A 243 -24.41 16.32 9.17
C HIS A 243 -25.70 15.49 9.12
N SER A 244 -25.66 14.22 9.50
CA SER A 244 -26.86 13.35 9.52
C SER A 244 -27.88 13.76 10.59
N ASN A 245 -27.44 14.38 11.70
CA ASN A 245 -28.31 14.86 12.77
C ASN A 245 -28.89 16.26 12.51
N SER A 246 -28.31 17.04 11.60
CA SER A 246 -28.77 18.38 11.24
C SER A 246 -29.58 18.36 9.94
N SER A 247 -30.75 17.74 9.95
CA SER A 247 -31.76 17.99 8.92
C SER A 247 -32.31 19.41 9.13
N LEU A 248 -31.64 20.44 8.59
CA LEU A 248 -32.15 21.76 8.17
C LEU A 248 -30.97 22.76 8.08
N LYS A 249 -30.86 23.40 6.90
CA LYS A 249 -29.89 24.42 6.44
C LYS A 249 -28.62 23.90 5.75
N GLN A 250 -28.73 23.85 4.42
CA GLN A 250 -27.61 23.98 3.49
C GLN A 250 -26.82 25.27 3.80
N SER A 251 -25.50 25.24 3.56
CA SER A 251 -24.55 26.36 3.48
C SER A 251 -23.61 26.63 4.66
N GLU A 252 -23.04 25.62 5.32
CA GLU A 252 -21.71 25.80 5.93
C GLU A 252 -20.84 24.58 5.61
N VAL A 253 -19.81 24.80 4.80
CA VAL A 253 -18.68 23.87 4.70
C VAL A 253 -18.18 23.70 6.12
N SER A 254 -18.20 22.47 6.63
CA SER A 254 -17.63 22.14 7.93
C SER A 254 -16.17 22.58 7.94
N VAL A 255 -15.92 23.73 8.56
CA VAL A 255 -14.57 24.27 8.67
C VAL A 255 -13.88 23.40 9.70
N LEU A 256 -13.02 22.49 9.22
CA LEU A 256 -12.06 21.78 10.07
C LEU A 256 -11.39 22.83 10.96
N THR A 257 -11.47 22.65 12.28
CA THR A 257 -10.88 23.63 13.18
C THR A 257 -9.36 23.49 13.16
N VAL A 258 -8.66 24.54 13.57
CA VAL A 258 -7.20 24.47 13.73
C VAL A 258 -6.81 23.40 14.75
N ALA A 259 -7.65 23.14 15.75
CA ALA A 259 -7.45 22.07 16.72
C ALA A 259 -7.56 20.68 16.06
N ASP A 260 -8.56 20.47 15.21
CA ASP A 260 -8.72 19.19 14.49
C ASP A 260 -7.53 18.95 13.53
N LEU A 261 -7.01 20.00 12.91
CA LEU A 261 -5.81 19.90 12.08
C LEU A 261 -4.55 19.61 12.90
N ALA A 262 -4.42 20.20 14.09
CA ALA A 262 -3.30 19.94 14.98
C ALA A 262 -3.29 18.49 15.47
N ASP A 263 -4.47 17.92 15.74
CA ASP A 263 -4.63 16.53 16.17
C ASP A 263 -4.22 15.49 15.11
N LEU A 264 -4.22 15.87 13.82
CA LEU A 264 -3.69 15.00 12.76
C LEU A 264 -2.17 14.76 12.88
N PHE A 265 -1.44 15.63 13.60
CA PHE A 265 0.02 15.60 13.72
C PHE A 265 0.51 15.36 15.15
N SER A 266 -0.38 15.11 16.11
CA SER A 266 0.00 14.78 17.49
C SER A 266 0.67 13.39 17.55
N GLU A 267 1.79 13.22 18.22
CA GLU A 267 2.30 11.86 18.42
C GLU A 267 1.43 11.17 19.49
N GLU A 268 0.87 10.01 19.18
CA GLU A 268 0.35 9.14 20.23
C GLU A 268 1.57 8.64 21.01
N THR A 269 1.80 9.21 22.19
CA THR A 269 2.66 8.58 23.19
C THR A 269 1.94 7.30 23.61
N GLU A 270 2.21 6.20 22.93
CA GLU A 270 1.86 4.87 23.43
C GLU A 270 2.57 4.72 24.79
N GLU A 271 1.80 4.83 25.87
CA GLU A 271 2.20 4.23 27.14
C GLU A 271 2.32 2.73 26.88
N LEU A 272 3.56 2.25 26.85
CA LEU A 272 3.90 0.84 26.78
C LEU A 272 3.38 0.15 28.05
N GLU A 273 2.17 -0.42 27.98
CA GLU A 273 1.70 -1.46 28.93
C GLU A 273 2.19 -2.85 28.52
#